data_AF-A0AAN9R687-F1
#
_entry.id   AF-A0AAN9R687-F1
#
_cell.length_a   1.000
_cell.length_b   1.000
_cell.length_c   1.000
_cell.angle_alpha   90.00
_cell.angle_beta   90.00
_cell.angle_gamma   90.00
#
_symmetry.space_group_name_H-M   'P 1'
#
loop_
_entity.id
_entity.type
_entity.pdbx_description
1 polymer ?
#
loop_
_entity_poly.entity_id
_entity_poly.type
_entity_poly.pdbx_seq_one_letter_code
_entity_poly.pdbx_strand_id
1 'polypeptide(L)'
;MALSTVTRNHLMVPHQPITNRFNMVQAQQHAVLDHPKSKTPNRATRLAESLSHVLHLNNVPSSRANHKNFNLDLLRDHEQNHSTPTMSPRENISEKWREIQGCSDWENILDPLHPWLRREIVKYGEFAQATYDAFDYDSFSEYCGSCRYNRNKLFEKLGLTRNGYVVTRYIYAMSHIELPRWLERSHVADTWSKDSNWIGFVAVSDDEETRRIGRRDIVVAWRGTVAPCEWYEDFQRKLDPIGHGDAKVEHGFLSIYSSKSETTRYNRSSASDQVMKEVIKLVKFYKEKGEEVSLTITGHSLGGALALLNAYEAALTIPNLPISVISFGAPRVGNIAFKDELHQMGVKTLRFVVKQDWVPKMPGLLFNESLKMFDELTGLEWVYTHVGAELKLDVHSSPYLKSGMNLPGFHSLETYLHLIDGYLSTETPFRSEARRDVALVNKSCDMLVDELRIPHCWYQLANKGMVCNTHGRWVKPKRDPDDIPSHTSEVCNHDFGFEMPTYRMSLVSP
;
A
#
# COMPACT_ATOMS: atom_id res chain seq x y z
N MET A 1 41.25 -67.09 30.83
CA MET A 1 42.41 -67.05 29.90
C MET A 1 42.80 -65.59 29.72
N ALA A 2 44.12 -65.33 29.79
CA ALA A 2 44.88 -64.08 30.00
C ALA A 2 44.28 -62.77 29.41
N LEU A 3 44.23 -61.61 30.10
CA LEU A 3 45.28 -60.73 30.68
C LEU A 3 46.29 -60.17 29.66
N SER A 4 46.28 -58.85 29.44
CA SER A 4 47.47 -57.97 29.66
C SER A 4 47.16 -56.48 29.43
N THR A 5 47.28 -55.72 30.50
CA THR A 5 47.64 -54.29 30.58
C THR A 5 49.05 -54.01 30.01
N VAL A 6 49.41 -52.74 29.76
CA VAL A 6 50.54 -52.00 30.40
C VAL A 6 51.13 -50.84 29.52
N THR A 7 51.11 -49.65 30.15
CA THR A 7 52.01 -48.45 30.12
C THR A 7 52.12 -47.43 28.97
N ARG A 8 51.97 -46.18 29.41
CA ARG A 8 52.53 -44.90 28.90
C ARG A 8 54.07 -44.90 28.85
N ASN A 9 54.64 -44.10 27.95
CA ASN A 9 55.78 -43.23 28.26
C ASN A 9 55.76 -41.96 27.38
N HIS A 10 56.01 -40.81 28.03
CA HIS A 10 56.22 -39.49 27.45
C HIS A 10 57.69 -39.30 27.03
N LEU A 11 57.93 -38.56 25.95
CA LEU A 11 59.12 -37.73 25.73
C LEU A 11 58.78 -36.60 24.74
N MET A 12 59.46 -35.46 24.90
CA MET A 12 59.03 -34.11 24.52
C MET A 12 59.87 -33.46 23.40
N VAL A 13 59.20 -32.56 22.64
CA VAL A 13 59.69 -31.27 22.01
C VAL A 13 60.55 -31.39 20.72
N PRO A 14 60.48 -30.46 19.71
CA PRO A 14 60.02 -29.05 19.73
C PRO A 14 59.01 -28.56 18.66
N HIS A 15 58.44 -27.39 18.98
CA HIS A 15 57.65 -26.48 18.15
C HIS A 15 58.41 -25.86 16.96
N GLN A 16 57.72 -25.65 15.84
CA GLN A 16 57.63 -24.37 15.10
C GLN A 16 56.42 -24.37 14.11
N PRO A 17 55.91 -23.20 13.69
CA PRO A 17 54.49 -22.98 13.36
C PRO A 17 54.16 -23.15 11.88
N ILE A 18 53.00 -23.74 11.56
CA ILE A 18 52.44 -23.76 10.20
C ILE A 18 51.12 -23.00 10.19
N THR A 19 51.14 -21.86 9.49
CA THR A 19 49.99 -21.09 9.05
C THR A 19 49.16 -21.90 8.04
N ASN A 20 47.94 -22.32 8.39
CA ASN A 20 46.98 -22.84 7.42
C ASN A 20 45.94 -21.77 7.09
N ARG A 21 46.08 -21.22 5.87
CA ARG A 21 45.03 -20.49 5.16
C ARG A 21 43.92 -21.48 4.78
N PHE A 22 42.69 -21.25 5.20
CA PHE A 22 41.53 -21.91 4.62
C PHE A 22 41.16 -21.22 3.31
N ASN A 23 41.37 -21.92 2.18
CA ASN A 23 40.85 -21.53 0.87
C ASN A 23 39.38 -21.93 0.77
N MET A 24 38.54 -20.94 0.43
CA MET A 24 37.12 -21.08 0.16
C MET A 24 36.95 -21.69 -1.25
N VAL A 25 36.42 -22.91 -1.34
CA VAL A 25 36.09 -23.55 -2.63
C VAL A 25 34.73 -23.04 -3.10
N GLN A 26 34.73 -22.20 -4.13
CA GLN A 26 33.54 -21.91 -4.94
C GLN A 26 33.32 -23.08 -5.92
N ALA A 27 32.24 -23.83 -5.74
CA ALA A 27 31.78 -24.79 -6.74
C ALA A 27 30.97 -24.06 -7.82
N GLN A 28 31.57 -23.88 -9.00
CA GLN A 28 30.85 -23.55 -10.23
C GLN A 28 30.13 -24.82 -10.73
N GLN A 29 28.80 -24.82 -10.74
CA GLN A 29 28.04 -25.78 -11.54
C GLN A 29 27.71 -25.14 -12.89
N HIS A 30 28.45 -25.57 -13.91
CA HIS A 30 28.10 -25.40 -15.31
C HIS A 30 26.88 -26.29 -15.63
N ALA A 31 25.74 -25.68 -15.95
CA ALA A 31 24.64 -26.36 -16.60
C ALA A 31 24.75 -26.14 -18.12
N VAL A 32 25.04 -27.22 -18.85
CA VAL A 32 24.93 -27.29 -20.30
C VAL A 32 23.44 -27.39 -20.64
N LEU A 33 22.92 -26.43 -21.38
CA LEU A 33 21.56 -26.43 -21.93
C LEU A 33 21.64 -26.40 -23.45
N ASP A 34 21.31 -27.53 -24.08
CA ASP A 34 21.07 -27.62 -25.51
C ASP A 34 19.88 -26.73 -25.91
N HIS A 35 20.09 -25.90 -26.94
CA HIS A 35 19.06 -25.04 -27.53
C HIS A 35 18.34 -25.73 -28.70
N PRO A 36 16.99 -25.72 -28.75
CA PRO A 36 16.26 -25.68 -30.00
C PRO A 36 16.09 -24.22 -30.45
N LYS A 37 16.47 -23.95 -31.71
CA LYS A 37 16.30 -22.66 -32.39
C LYS A 37 14.84 -22.21 -32.44
N SER A 38 14.52 -21.00 -31.96
CA SER A 38 13.36 -20.23 -32.43
C SER A 38 13.32 -18.79 -31.89
N LYS A 39 13.27 -17.85 -32.85
CA LYS A 39 12.87 -16.42 -32.79
C LYS A 39 13.84 -15.42 -32.14
N THR A 40 14.29 -14.48 -32.97
CA THR A 40 15.05 -13.28 -32.61
C THR A 40 14.30 -12.44 -31.56
N PRO A 41 14.95 -12.05 -30.45
CA PRO A 41 14.33 -11.19 -29.44
C PRO A 41 14.19 -9.76 -29.97
N ASN A 42 13.00 -9.17 -29.79
CA ASN A 42 12.71 -7.78 -30.15
C ASN A 42 13.52 -6.79 -29.29
N ARG A 43 13.76 -5.59 -29.82
CA ARG A 43 14.57 -4.52 -29.23
C ARG A 43 14.16 -4.14 -27.79
N ALA A 44 12.91 -4.38 -27.41
CA ALA A 44 12.38 -4.15 -26.06
C ALA A 44 12.94 -5.13 -25.01
N THR A 45 13.15 -6.40 -25.37
CA THR A 45 13.69 -7.43 -24.46
C THR A 45 15.15 -7.14 -24.11
N ARG A 46 15.94 -6.66 -25.08
CA ARG A 46 17.33 -6.23 -24.85
C ARG A 46 17.44 -4.99 -23.97
N LEU A 47 16.43 -4.11 -23.99
CA LEU A 47 16.39 -2.94 -23.10
C LEU A 47 16.01 -3.33 -21.67
N ALA A 48 15.09 -4.29 -21.49
CA ALA A 48 14.77 -4.83 -20.17
C ALA A 48 15.98 -5.53 -19.53
N GLU A 49 16.72 -6.33 -20.30
CA GLU A 49 17.98 -6.94 -19.86
C GLU A 49 19.08 -5.90 -19.57
N SER A 50 19.15 -4.83 -20.36
CA SER A 50 20.12 -3.75 -20.10
C SER A 50 19.78 -2.94 -18.84
N LEU A 51 18.50 -2.82 -18.47
CA LEU A 51 18.05 -2.14 -17.26
C LEU A 51 18.31 -2.99 -16.00
N SER A 52 18.12 -4.31 -16.08
CA SER A 52 18.46 -5.22 -14.98
C SER A 52 19.96 -5.24 -14.69
N HIS A 53 20.81 -5.13 -15.72
CA HIS A 53 22.25 -5.02 -15.55
C HIS A 53 22.73 -3.69 -14.92
N VAL A 54 22.01 -2.58 -15.15
CA VAL A 54 22.33 -1.28 -14.53
C VAL A 54 21.95 -1.26 -13.04
N LEU A 55 20.93 -2.02 -12.63
CA LEU A 55 20.51 -2.13 -11.23
C LEU A 55 21.52 -2.87 -10.32
N HIS A 56 22.48 -3.59 -10.90
CA HIS A 56 23.49 -4.37 -10.15
C HIS A 56 24.85 -3.68 -9.98
N LEU A 57 25.05 -2.48 -10.52
CA LEU A 57 26.32 -1.78 -10.46
C LEU A 57 26.11 -0.35 -9.97
N ASN A 58 26.50 -0.10 -8.70
CA ASN A 58 27.30 1.06 -8.25
C ASN A 58 26.95 1.46 -6.80
N ASN A 59 27.76 0.99 -5.86
CA ASN A 59 27.94 1.62 -4.55
C ASN A 59 29.35 2.21 -4.49
N VAL A 60 29.49 3.52 -4.72
CA VAL A 60 30.69 4.29 -4.34
C VAL A 60 30.23 5.61 -3.73
N PRO A 61 30.50 5.89 -2.44
CA PRO A 61 30.17 7.18 -1.85
C PRO A 61 31.28 8.21 -2.10
N SER A 62 30.91 9.42 -2.51
CA SER A 62 31.82 10.55 -2.76
C SER A 62 31.69 11.68 -1.71
N SER A 63 32.86 12.02 -1.14
CA SER A 63 33.33 13.28 -0.49
C SER A 63 32.59 13.87 0.74
N ARG A 64 33.38 14.27 1.76
CA ARG A 64 32.98 14.31 3.19
C ARG A 64 33.17 15.66 3.90
N ALA A 65 33.23 16.79 3.20
CA ALA A 65 33.71 18.05 3.82
C ALA A 65 32.64 19.06 4.26
N ASN A 66 31.41 19.06 3.70
CA ASN A 66 30.33 19.99 4.12
C ASN A 66 29.18 19.32 4.93
N HIS A 67 29.24 18.00 5.14
CA HIS A 67 28.17 17.25 5.79
C HIS A 67 28.11 17.38 7.32
N LYS A 68 29.19 17.77 8.01
CA LYS A 68 29.25 17.66 9.47
C LYS A 68 28.29 18.58 10.22
N ASN A 69 28.10 19.82 9.76
CA ASN A 69 27.20 20.78 10.42
C ASN A 69 25.73 20.46 10.11
N PHE A 70 25.41 20.18 8.83
CA PHE A 70 24.07 19.76 8.42
C PHE A 70 23.60 18.48 9.14
N ASN A 71 24.49 17.51 9.32
CA ASN A 71 24.17 16.25 9.99
C ASN A 71 23.88 16.43 11.49
N LEU A 72 24.49 17.42 12.16
CA LEU A 72 24.26 17.65 13.59
C LEU A 72 22.92 18.35 13.84
N ASP A 73 22.57 19.32 12.98
CA ASP A 73 21.28 20.01 13.07
C ASP A 73 20.12 19.06 12.75
N LEU A 74 20.25 18.22 11.71
CA LEU A 74 19.24 17.21 11.37
C LEU A 74 19.00 16.19 12.49
N LEU A 75 20.06 15.73 13.13
CA LEU A 75 19.98 14.82 14.28
C LEU A 75 19.30 15.48 15.48
N ARG A 76 19.64 16.74 15.74
CA ARG A 76 19.06 17.52 16.82
C ARG A 76 17.56 17.77 16.59
N ASP A 77 17.17 18.13 15.38
CA ASP A 77 15.76 18.33 15.01
C ASP A 77 14.97 17.02 15.15
N HIS A 78 15.55 15.91 14.69
CA HIS A 78 14.95 14.58 14.86
C HIS A 78 14.78 14.20 16.34
N GLU A 79 15.81 14.39 17.17
CA GLU A 79 15.75 14.12 18.62
C GLU A 79 14.73 15.03 19.34
N GLN A 80 14.61 16.30 18.95
CA GLN A 80 13.61 17.21 19.50
C GLN A 80 12.19 16.77 19.16
N ASN A 81 11.97 16.30 17.93
CA ASN A 81 10.67 15.83 17.46
C ASN A 81 10.17 14.59 18.19
N HIS A 82 11.04 13.77 18.80
CA HIS A 82 10.64 12.61 19.62
C HIS A 82 9.74 12.98 20.82
N SER A 83 9.81 14.23 21.27
CA SER A 83 9.00 14.74 22.39
C SER A 83 7.70 15.41 21.95
N THR A 84 7.38 15.41 20.64
CA THR A 84 6.19 16.08 20.08
C THR A 84 5.14 15.07 19.59
N PRO A 85 3.84 15.40 19.60
CA PRO A 85 2.81 14.51 19.08
C PRO A 85 3.02 14.23 17.59
N THR A 86 2.92 12.96 17.19
CA THR A 86 3.16 12.51 15.80
C THR A 86 2.09 12.93 14.78
N MET A 87 1.15 13.80 15.17
CA MET A 87 0.02 14.21 14.35
C MET A 87 -0.27 15.71 14.48
N SER A 88 -0.76 16.28 13.39
CA SER A 88 -1.36 17.62 13.38
C SER A 88 -2.63 17.66 14.25
N PRO A 89 -3.02 18.82 14.82
CA PRO A 89 -4.22 18.93 15.68
C PRO A 89 -5.49 18.38 15.01
N ARG A 90 -6.37 17.77 15.81
CA ARG A 90 -7.66 17.21 15.35
C ARG A 90 -8.75 18.28 15.50
N GLU A 91 -8.89 19.12 14.48
CA GLU A 91 -9.85 20.23 14.48
C GLU A 91 -11.24 19.79 14.02
N ASN A 92 -12.26 20.57 14.41
CA ASN A 92 -13.61 20.44 13.89
C ASN A 92 -13.63 21.03 12.46
N ILE A 93 -13.99 20.20 11.50
CA ILE A 93 -14.03 20.56 10.07
C ILE A 93 -15.44 20.40 9.49
N SER A 94 -16.47 20.32 10.35
CA SER A 94 -17.85 20.05 9.94
C SER A 94 -18.40 21.07 8.95
N GLU A 95 -18.02 22.34 9.07
CA GLU A 95 -18.49 23.39 8.16
C GLU A 95 -17.72 23.43 6.83
N LYS A 96 -16.55 22.76 6.78
CA LYS A 96 -15.58 22.81 5.68
C LYS A 96 -15.41 21.47 4.98
N TRP A 97 -16.22 20.49 5.34
CA TRP A 97 -16.04 19.12 4.88
C TRP A 97 -16.13 18.99 3.36
N ARG A 98 -17.02 19.76 2.71
CA ARG A 98 -17.20 19.75 1.25
C ARG A 98 -15.97 20.28 0.53
N GLU A 99 -15.35 21.34 1.05
CA GLU A 99 -14.10 21.91 0.53
C GLU A 99 -12.95 20.89 0.65
N ILE A 100 -12.84 20.23 1.81
CA ILE A 100 -11.85 19.17 2.07
C ILE A 100 -12.06 17.95 1.15
N GLN A 101 -13.31 17.67 0.78
CA GLN A 101 -13.69 16.62 -0.17
C GLN A 101 -13.72 17.11 -1.63
N GLY A 102 -13.15 18.27 -1.92
CA GLY A 102 -12.88 18.70 -3.29
C GLY A 102 -14.08 19.25 -4.04
N CYS A 103 -15.11 19.79 -3.37
CA CYS A 103 -16.25 20.40 -4.07
C CYS A 103 -15.83 21.49 -5.07
N SER A 104 -14.70 22.16 -4.80
CA SER A 104 -14.04 23.16 -5.65
C SER A 104 -12.69 22.66 -6.18
N ASP A 105 -12.56 21.35 -6.42
CA ASP A 105 -11.35 20.70 -6.96
C ASP A 105 -10.05 21.04 -6.21
N TRP A 106 -10.19 21.28 -4.90
CA TRP A 106 -9.12 21.69 -3.98
C TRP A 106 -8.37 22.97 -4.39
N GLU A 107 -9.01 23.83 -5.19
CA GLU A 107 -8.48 25.15 -5.51
C GLU A 107 -8.15 25.94 -4.23
N ASN A 108 -6.98 26.58 -4.20
CA ASN A 108 -6.48 27.42 -3.11
C ASN A 108 -6.20 26.72 -1.76
N ILE A 109 -6.32 25.39 -1.66
CA ILE A 109 -6.02 24.63 -0.42
C ILE A 109 -4.92 23.57 -0.58
N LEU A 110 -4.35 23.45 -1.79
CA LEU A 110 -3.20 22.59 -2.09
C LEU A 110 -1.85 23.33 -2.09
N ASP A 111 -1.85 24.63 -2.36
CA ASP A 111 -0.63 25.45 -2.42
C ASP A 111 -0.89 26.87 -1.89
N PRO A 112 -0.67 27.13 -0.58
CA PRO A 112 -0.14 26.19 0.41
C PRO A 112 -1.13 25.09 0.80
N LEU A 113 -0.61 23.89 1.12
CA LEU A 113 -1.41 22.76 1.58
C LEU A 113 -1.98 23.06 2.97
N HIS A 114 -3.31 23.19 3.03
CA HIS A 114 -4.01 23.54 4.24
C HIS A 114 -3.84 22.47 5.34
N PRO A 115 -3.56 22.83 6.61
CA PRO A 115 -3.37 21.86 7.70
C PRO A 115 -4.50 20.85 7.89
N TRP A 116 -5.76 21.29 7.78
CA TRP A 116 -6.93 20.40 7.85
C TRP A 116 -6.90 19.35 6.75
N LEU A 117 -6.67 19.78 5.51
CA LEU A 117 -6.61 18.87 4.36
C LEU A 117 -5.43 17.89 4.49
N ARG A 118 -4.25 18.37 4.90
CA ARG A 118 -3.07 17.53 5.15
C ARG A 118 -3.39 16.40 6.13
N ARG A 119 -4.04 16.71 7.26
CA ARG A 119 -4.41 15.70 8.26
C ARG A 119 -5.35 14.64 7.68
N GLU A 120 -6.36 15.05 6.92
CA GLU A 120 -7.32 14.11 6.33
C GLU A 120 -6.67 13.26 5.23
N ILE A 121 -5.82 13.83 4.39
CA ILE A 121 -5.05 13.05 3.39
C ILE A 121 -4.16 12.01 4.08
N VAL A 122 -3.42 12.40 5.12
CA VAL A 122 -2.58 11.46 5.88
C VAL A 122 -3.44 10.36 6.51
N LYS A 123 -4.62 10.67 7.06
CA LYS A 123 -5.57 9.67 7.57
C LYS A 123 -5.98 8.67 6.50
N TYR A 124 -6.39 9.13 5.32
CA TYR A 124 -6.77 8.24 4.21
C TYR A 124 -5.58 7.44 3.66
N GLY A 125 -4.38 8.00 3.73
CA GLY A 125 -3.12 7.31 3.46
C GLY A 125 -2.79 6.22 4.47
N GLU A 126 -3.00 6.47 5.77
CA GLU A 126 -2.83 5.48 6.83
C GLU A 126 -3.81 4.30 6.66
N PHE A 127 -5.04 4.55 6.20
CA PHE A 127 -5.98 3.48 5.86
C PHE A 127 -5.52 2.66 4.66
N ALA A 128 -4.91 3.27 3.64
CA ALA A 128 -4.28 2.53 2.55
C ALA A 128 -3.07 1.73 3.06
N GLN A 129 -2.22 2.31 3.91
CA GLN A 129 -1.06 1.63 4.51
C GLN A 129 -1.47 0.45 5.40
N ALA A 130 -2.60 0.55 6.10
CA ALA A 130 -3.16 -0.53 6.90
C ALA A 130 -3.37 -1.82 6.10
N THR A 131 -3.67 -1.68 4.79
CA THR A 131 -3.82 -2.83 3.90
C THR A 131 -2.52 -3.56 3.60
N TYR A 132 -1.38 -2.87 3.67
CA TYR A 132 -0.07 -3.51 3.59
C TYR A 132 0.32 -4.09 4.94
N ASP A 133 0.17 -3.31 6.01
CA ASP A 133 0.64 -3.68 7.35
C ASP A 133 -0.06 -4.92 7.93
N ALA A 134 -1.32 -5.15 7.54
CA ALA A 134 -2.11 -6.30 7.97
C ALA A 134 -2.12 -7.46 6.98
N PHE A 135 -1.59 -7.34 5.77
CA PHE A 135 -1.62 -8.46 4.83
C PHE A 135 -0.55 -9.51 5.16
N ASP A 136 -0.91 -10.78 5.04
CA ASP A 136 0.01 -11.88 5.29
C ASP A 136 0.82 -12.24 4.03
N TYR A 137 2.03 -11.70 3.95
CA TYR A 137 3.02 -11.98 2.90
C TYR A 137 3.87 -13.24 3.12
N ASP A 138 3.71 -13.94 4.26
CA ASP A 138 4.54 -15.12 4.53
C ASP A 138 4.08 -16.29 3.64
N SER A 139 4.84 -16.62 2.59
CA SER A 139 4.54 -17.73 1.68
C SER A 139 4.58 -19.12 2.35
N PHE A 140 5.15 -19.22 3.56
CA PHE A 140 5.09 -20.41 4.42
C PHE A 140 3.88 -20.41 5.37
N SER A 141 3.02 -19.38 5.31
CA SER A 141 1.77 -19.30 6.05
C SER A 141 0.67 -20.05 5.31
N GLU A 142 -0.05 -20.90 6.03
CA GLU A 142 -1.32 -21.49 5.56
C GLU A 142 -2.35 -20.39 5.22
N TYR A 143 -2.16 -19.19 5.76
CA TYR A 143 -3.02 -18.02 5.58
C TYR A 143 -2.40 -16.92 4.70
N CYS A 144 -1.30 -17.21 3.99
CA CYS A 144 -0.70 -16.30 3.02
C CYS A 144 -1.78 -15.78 2.05
N GLY A 145 -1.85 -14.47 1.83
CA GLY A 145 -2.91 -13.89 1.02
C GLY A 145 -4.10 -13.32 1.80
N SER A 146 -4.18 -13.51 3.12
CA SER A 146 -5.27 -13.00 3.97
C SER A 146 -4.87 -11.76 4.78
N CYS A 147 -5.85 -11.06 5.36
CA CYS A 147 -5.60 -10.07 6.40
C CYS A 147 -5.30 -10.77 7.73
N ARG A 148 -4.18 -10.52 8.39
CA ARG A 148 -3.72 -11.14 9.65
C ARG A 148 -4.66 -10.99 10.84
N TYR A 149 -5.53 -9.97 10.82
CA TYR A 149 -6.37 -9.61 11.96
C TYR A 149 -7.84 -9.69 11.59
N ASN A 150 -8.68 -10.04 12.56
CA ASN A 150 -10.12 -9.89 12.48
C ASN A 150 -10.49 -8.42 12.23
N ARG A 151 -11.54 -8.16 11.43
CA ARG A 151 -11.99 -6.80 11.10
C ARG A 151 -12.24 -5.93 12.33
N ASN A 152 -12.76 -6.51 13.42
CA ASN A 152 -13.07 -5.78 14.65
C ASN A 152 -11.80 -5.37 15.42
N LYS A 153 -10.68 -6.05 15.17
CA LYS A 153 -9.38 -5.81 15.81
C LYS A 153 -8.40 -5.07 14.89
N LEU A 154 -8.70 -4.89 13.59
CA LEU A 154 -7.76 -4.36 12.59
C LEU A 154 -7.16 -3.01 13.01
N PHE A 155 -8.01 -2.03 13.33
CA PHE A 155 -7.53 -0.70 13.71
C PHE A 155 -6.89 -0.68 15.10
N GLU A 156 -7.31 -1.54 16.02
CA GLU A 156 -6.66 -1.68 17.32
C GLU A 156 -5.22 -2.19 17.16
N LYS A 157 -5.05 -3.30 16.41
CA LYS A 157 -3.75 -3.93 16.17
C LYS A 157 -2.78 -3.04 15.40
N LEU A 158 -3.29 -2.12 14.59
CA LEU A 158 -2.49 -1.18 13.81
C LEU A 158 -2.37 0.22 14.43
N GLY A 159 -2.98 0.47 15.60
CA GLY A 159 -2.92 1.79 16.26
C GLY A 159 -3.72 2.90 15.55
N LEU A 160 -4.76 2.53 14.80
CA LEU A 160 -5.60 3.43 13.99
C LEU A 160 -6.96 3.77 14.62
N THR A 161 -7.27 3.26 15.81
CA THR A 161 -8.53 3.55 16.52
C THR A 161 -8.77 5.04 16.75
N ARG A 162 -7.68 5.82 16.92
CA ARG A 162 -7.69 7.28 17.06
C ARG A 162 -8.36 8.04 15.91
N ASN A 163 -8.54 7.40 14.75
CA ASN A 163 -9.17 8.01 13.59
C ASN A 163 -10.71 8.00 13.69
N GLY A 164 -11.30 7.23 14.61
CA GLY A 164 -12.74 7.20 14.86
C GLY A 164 -13.54 6.52 13.75
N TYR A 165 -13.06 5.37 13.27
CA TYR A 165 -13.73 4.55 12.27
C TYR A 165 -13.85 3.11 12.74
N VAL A 166 -14.86 2.39 12.23
CA VAL A 166 -15.07 0.96 12.48
C VAL A 166 -15.09 0.23 11.14
N VAL A 167 -14.32 -0.86 11.04
CA VAL A 167 -14.29 -1.72 9.85
C VAL A 167 -15.54 -2.59 9.82
N THR A 168 -16.32 -2.50 8.74
CA THR A 168 -17.57 -3.24 8.60
C THR A 168 -17.40 -4.47 7.70
N ARG A 169 -16.50 -4.43 6.73
CA ARG A 169 -16.36 -5.48 5.70
C ARG A 169 -14.94 -5.62 5.21
N TYR A 170 -14.51 -6.85 4.94
CA TYR A 170 -13.31 -7.15 4.17
C TYR A 170 -13.68 -7.47 2.73
N ILE A 171 -12.76 -7.14 1.82
CA ILE A 171 -12.93 -7.33 0.39
C ILE A 171 -11.87 -8.32 -0.08
N TYR A 172 -12.28 -9.28 -0.91
CA TYR A 172 -11.41 -10.30 -1.49
C TYR A 172 -11.51 -10.27 -3.02
N ALA A 173 -10.37 -10.37 -3.69
CA ALA A 173 -10.27 -10.48 -5.14
C ALA A 173 -9.66 -11.81 -5.57
N MET A 174 -9.97 -12.24 -6.78
CA MET A 174 -9.48 -13.51 -7.32
C MET A 174 -8.01 -13.48 -7.72
N SER A 175 -7.34 -14.63 -7.64
CA SER A 175 -5.92 -14.80 -7.97
C SER A 175 -5.62 -15.61 -9.24
N HIS A 176 -6.61 -16.24 -9.88
CA HIS A 176 -6.38 -17.28 -10.91
C HIS A 176 -6.57 -16.86 -12.38
N ILE A 177 -7.11 -15.68 -12.69
CA ILE A 177 -7.49 -15.33 -14.07
C ILE A 177 -6.31 -14.69 -14.79
N GLU A 178 -5.40 -15.49 -15.35
CA GLU A 178 -4.24 -14.99 -16.12
C GLU A 178 -3.51 -13.81 -15.43
N LEU A 179 -3.52 -13.81 -14.08
CA LEU A 179 -2.99 -12.73 -13.30
C LEU A 179 -1.51 -13.03 -12.94
N PRO A 180 -0.65 -11.99 -12.96
CA PRO A 180 0.77 -12.02 -12.65
C PRO A 180 1.24 -12.82 -11.43
N ARG A 181 2.55 -13.14 -11.41
CA ARG A 181 3.22 -13.93 -10.35
C ARG A 181 3.31 -13.28 -8.96
N TRP A 182 3.17 -11.96 -8.83
CA TRP A 182 3.31 -11.24 -7.54
C TRP A 182 2.09 -11.36 -6.62
N LEU A 183 0.98 -11.94 -7.10
CA LEU A 183 -0.17 -12.20 -6.26
C LEU A 183 0.16 -13.41 -5.39
N GLU A 184 0.51 -13.13 -4.14
CA GLU A 184 1.09 -14.10 -3.20
C GLU A 184 0.31 -15.41 -3.14
N ARG A 185 1.05 -16.52 -3.23
CA ARG A 185 0.53 -17.89 -3.12
C ARG A 185 1.29 -18.60 -2.02
N SER A 186 0.57 -19.33 -1.17
CA SER A 186 1.22 -20.22 -0.21
C SER A 186 1.88 -21.39 -0.94
N HIS A 187 3.08 -21.78 -0.48
CA HIS A 187 3.78 -22.98 -0.93
C HIS A 187 3.26 -24.27 -0.28
N VAL A 188 2.29 -24.17 0.63
CA VAL A 188 1.71 -25.29 1.39
C VAL A 188 0.49 -25.86 0.65
N ALA A 189 0.33 -27.19 0.63
CA ALA A 189 -0.76 -27.85 -0.10
C ALA A 189 -2.18 -27.53 0.46
N ASP A 190 -2.27 -27.27 1.76
CA ASP A 190 -3.49 -26.92 2.50
C ASP A 190 -3.52 -25.41 2.81
N THR A 191 -3.86 -24.60 1.80
CA THR A 191 -4.01 -23.15 1.90
C THR A 191 -5.43 -22.74 2.31
N TRP A 192 -5.59 -21.62 3.01
CA TRP A 192 -6.91 -21.05 3.33
C TRP A 192 -7.75 -20.73 2.07
N SER A 193 -7.09 -20.24 1.00
CA SER A 193 -7.63 -20.10 -0.35
C SER A 193 -6.53 -20.28 -1.38
N LYS A 194 -6.81 -20.99 -2.49
CA LYS A 194 -5.90 -21.13 -3.63
C LYS A 194 -6.08 -19.99 -4.64
N ASP A 195 -7.26 -19.37 -4.63
CA ASP A 195 -7.77 -18.54 -5.72
C ASP A 195 -8.15 -17.11 -5.28
N SER A 196 -7.80 -16.70 -4.05
CA SER A 196 -8.31 -15.46 -3.44
C SER A 196 -7.28 -14.76 -2.57
N ASN A 197 -7.17 -13.44 -2.70
CA ASN A 197 -6.42 -12.59 -1.77
C ASN A 197 -7.31 -11.49 -1.17
N TRP A 198 -7.04 -11.17 0.10
CA TRP A 198 -7.58 -9.97 0.74
C TRP A 198 -7.03 -8.71 0.06
N ILE A 199 -7.92 -7.86 -0.43
CA ILE A 199 -7.57 -6.71 -1.27
C ILE A 199 -8.04 -5.37 -0.68
N GLY A 200 -8.66 -5.37 0.50
CA GLY A 200 -9.11 -4.12 1.11
C GLY A 200 -10.22 -4.27 2.13
N PHE A 201 -10.76 -3.15 2.57
CA PHE A 201 -11.84 -3.11 3.55
C PHE A 201 -12.76 -1.91 3.35
N VAL A 202 -13.96 -2.03 3.91
CA VAL A 202 -14.92 -0.94 4.09
C VAL A 202 -14.97 -0.59 5.58
N ALA A 203 -14.91 0.71 5.89
CA ALA A 203 -15.04 1.25 7.22
C ALA A 203 -16.02 2.43 7.22
N VAL A 204 -16.52 2.79 8.39
CA VAL A 204 -17.42 3.94 8.55
C VAL A 204 -17.05 4.73 9.80
N SER A 205 -17.15 6.06 9.73
CA SER A 205 -16.88 6.93 10.88
C SER A 205 -17.84 6.63 12.03
N ASP A 206 -17.35 6.67 13.27
CA ASP A 206 -18.17 6.63 14.47
C ASP A 206 -18.88 7.97 14.72
N ASP A 207 -19.69 8.06 15.76
CA ASP A 207 -20.50 9.26 16.04
C ASP A 207 -19.66 10.48 16.46
N GLU A 208 -18.51 10.25 17.09
CA GLU A 208 -17.60 11.34 17.49
C GLU A 208 -16.92 11.93 16.25
N GLU A 209 -16.36 11.09 15.40
CA GLU A 209 -15.71 11.51 14.16
C GLU A 209 -16.73 12.11 13.20
N THR A 210 -17.93 11.52 13.08
CA THR A 210 -19.03 12.05 12.27
C THR A 210 -19.41 13.48 12.69
N ARG A 211 -19.49 13.75 14.00
CA ARG A 211 -19.73 15.10 14.51
C ARG A 211 -18.59 16.06 14.17
N ARG A 212 -17.34 15.59 14.27
CA ARG A 212 -16.15 16.41 13.95
C ARG A 212 -16.06 16.75 12.47
N ILE A 213 -16.40 15.82 11.59
CA ILE A 213 -16.25 15.97 10.13
C ILE A 213 -17.54 16.40 9.44
N GLY A 214 -18.63 16.56 10.17
CA GLY A 214 -19.92 17.10 9.70
C GLY A 214 -20.78 16.13 8.89
N ARG A 215 -20.36 14.87 8.72
CA ARG A 215 -21.06 13.86 7.92
C ARG A 215 -20.65 12.44 8.31
N ARG A 216 -21.48 11.45 8.00
CA ARG A 216 -21.09 10.05 8.07
C ARG A 216 -20.23 9.71 6.87
N ASP A 217 -18.94 9.49 7.11
CA ASP A 217 -17.99 9.15 6.05
C ASP A 217 -17.82 7.63 5.99
N ILE A 218 -18.19 7.05 4.84
CA ILE A 218 -17.88 5.66 4.51
C ILE A 218 -16.55 5.67 3.79
N VAL A 219 -15.59 4.89 4.26
CA VAL A 219 -14.27 4.75 3.66
C VAL A 219 -14.12 3.37 3.04
N VAL A 220 -13.62 3.34 1.81
CA VAL A 220 -13.14 2.10 1.19
C VAL A 220 -11.63 2.24 0.96
N ALA A 221 -10.85 1.32 1.53
CA ALA A 221 -9.40 1.28 1.34
C ALA A 221 -9.01 0.05 0.53
N TRP A 222 -8.40 0.30 -0.63
CA TRP A 222 -7.91 -0.74 -1.53
C TRP A 222 -6.41 -0.95 -1.38
N ARG A 223 -6.02 -2.22 -1.28
CA ARG A 223 -4.62 -2.65 -1.23
C ARG A 223 -3.98 -2.56 -2.60
N GLY A 224 -2.75 -2.05 -2.64
CA GLY A 224 -1.91 -2.15 -3.81
C GLY A 224 -1.14 -3.48 -3.89
N THR A 225 -0.05 -3.47 -4.67
CA THR A 225 0.91 -4.57 -4.78
C THR A 225 2.19 -4.24 -4.02
N VAL A 226 2.94 -5.27 -3.60
CA VAL A 226 4.28 -5.15 -2.98
C VAL A 226 5.41 -5.28 -3.99
N ALA A 227 5.13 -5.81 -5.20
CA ALA A 227 6.08 -5.86 -6.31
C ALA A 227 5.53 -5.15 -7.57
N PRO A 228 5.46 -3.80 -7.58
CA PRO A 228 4.92 -3.04 -8.71
C PRO A 228 5.64 -3.28 -10.04
N CYS A 229 6.94 -3.60 -10.00
CA CYS A 229 7.72 -3.89 -11.20
C CYS A 229 7.30 -5.21 -11.87
N GLU A 230 7.11 -6.27 -11.08
CA GLU A 230 6.62 -7.57 -11.56
C GLU A 230 5.16 -7.47 -12.04
N TRP A 231 4.34 -6.64 -11.37
CA TRP A 231 2.97 -6.34 -11.83
C TRP A 231 2.94 -5.74 -13.23
N TYR A 232 3.91 -4.90 -13.53
CA TYR A 232 3.94 -4.17 -14.77
C TYR A 232 4.41 -5.03 -15.96
N GLU A 233 5.28 -6.02 -15.75
CA GLU A 233 5.70 -6.95 -16.82
C GLU A 233 4.53 -7.76 -17.38
N ASP A 234 3.54 -8.06 -16.54
CA ASP A 234 2.36 -8.85 -16.87
C ASP A 234 1.17 -7.99 -17.40
N PHE A 235 1.37 -6.67 -17.55
CA PHE A 235 0.34 -5.75 -18.02
C PHE A 235 0.13 -5.83 -19.53
N GLN A 236 -1.07 -6.26 -19.95
CA GLN A 236 -1.37 -6.56 -21.36
C GLN A 236 -1.67 -5.30 -22.23
N ARG A 237 -1.62 -4.08 -21.67
CA ARG A 237 -1.95 -2.81 -22.37
C ARG A 237 -3.28 -2.85 -23.12
N LYS A 238 -4.23 -3.64 -22.61
CA LYS A 238 -5.54 -3.85 -23.21
C LYS A 238 -6.55 -2.97 -22.47
N LEU A 239 -7.34 -2.22 -23.23
CA LEU A 239 -8.47 -1.46 -22.74
C LEU A 239 -9.76 -2.25 -22.98
N ASP A 240 -10.54 -2.47 -21.93
CA ASP A 240 -11.86 -3.08 -21.99
C ASP A 240 -12.94 -2.03 -21.69
N PRO A 241 -14.12 -2.11 -22.35
CA PRO A 241 -15.24 -1.21 -22.07
C PRO A 241 -15.70 -1.26 -20.61
N ILE A 242 -16.09 -0.11 -20.07
CA ILE A 242 -16.79 0.01 -18.79
C ILE A 242 -18.06 0.84 -18.99
N GLY A 243 -19.16 0.45 -18.36
CA GLY A 243 -20.45 1.11 -18.54
C GLY A 243 -21.03 0.93 -19.95
N HIS A 244 -21.84 1.89 -20.38
CA HIS A 244 -22.60 1.84 -21.66
C HIS A 244 -22.05 2.79 -22.74
N GLY A 245 -21.05 3.61 -22.42
CA GLY A 245 -20.47 4.63 -23.32
C GLY A 245 -19.12 4.22 -23.91
N ASP A 246 -18.34 5.23 -24.29
CA ASP A 246 -16.98 5.06 -24.85
C ASP A 246 -15.90 4.90 -23.77
N ALA A 247 -16.29 4.94 -22.50
CA ALA A 247 -15.40 4.70 -21.39
C ALA A 247 -14.78 3.31 -21.47
N LYS A 248 -13.44 3.29 -21.44
CA LYS A 248 -12.65 2.06 -21.39
C LYS A 248 -11.61 2.17 -20.29
N VAL A 249 -11.37 1.06 -19.62
CA VAL A 249 -10.41 0.93 -18.54
C VAL A 249 -9.48 -0.23 -18.81
N GLU A 250 -8.36 -0.22 -18.12
CA GLU A 250 -7.37 -1.28 -18.19
C GLU A 250 -7.92 -2.65 -17.81
N HIS A 251 -7.64 -3.65 -18.65
CA HIS A 251 -8.14 -5.01 -18.50
C HIS A 251 -7.72 -5.66 -17.17
N GLY A 252 -6.45 -5.55 -16.77
CA GLY A 252 -5.94 -6.12 -15.53
C GLY A 252 -6.61 -5.56 -14.29
N PHE A 253 -6.78 -4.23 -14.21
CA PHE A 253 -7.51 -3.58 -13.12
C PHE A 253 -8.97 -4.02 -13.08
N LEU A 254 -9.65 -4.04 -14.23
CA LEU A 254 -11.05 -4.47 -14.32
C LEU A 254 -11.22 -5.94 -13.97
N SER A 255 -10.29 -6.80 -14.40
CA SER A 255 -10.26 -8.23 -14.08
C SER A 255 -10.17 -8.45 -12.57
N ILE A 256 -9.24 -7.79 -11.87
CA ILE A 256 -9.14 -7.88 -10.40
C ILE A 256 -10.43 -7.42 -9.72
N TYR A 257 -11.05 -6.35 -10.24
CA TYR A 257 -12.23 -5.73 -9.65
C TYR A 257 -13.52 -6.57 -9.83
N SER A 258 -13.71 -7.14 -11.02
CA SER A 258 -14.99 -7.73 -11.46
C SER A 258 -15.02 -9.26 -11.51
N SER A 259 -13.87 -9.93 -11.45
CA SER A 259 -13.79 -11.38 -11.56
C SER A 259 -14.43 -12.11 -10.38
N LYS A 260 -15.13 -13.21 -10.70
CA LYS A 260 -15.75 -14.13 -9.75
C LYS A 260 -15.69 -15.57 -10.26
N SER A 261 -15.76 -16.52 -9.34
CA SER A 261 -15.87 -17.95 -9.65
C SER A 261 -16.74 -18.66 -8.62
N GLU A 262 -17.74 -19.39 -9.13
CA GLU A 262 -18.64 -20.22 -8.35
C GLU A 262 -17.92 -21.38 -7.64
N THR A 263 -16.74 -21.78 -8.13
CA THR A 263 -15.97 -22.91 -7.59
C THR A 263 -15.11 -22.54 -6.38
N THR A 264 -14.92 -21.24 -6.12
CA THR A 264 -14.04 -20.76 -5.05
C THR A 264 -14.83 -20.43 -3.78
N ARG A 265 -14.20 -20.57 -2.61
CA ARG A 265 -14.85 -20.31 -1.32
C ARG A 265 -15.11 -18.81 -1.09
N TYR A 266 -14.18 -17.93 -1.47
CA TYR A 266 -14.24 -16.49 -1.13
C TYR A 266 -14.60 -15.56 -2.30
N ASN A 267 -14.64 -16.06 -3.53
CA ASN A 267 -14.96 -15.23 -4.71
C ASN A 267 -16.16 -15.74 -5.51
N ARG A 268 -17.18 -16.29 -4.82
CA ARG A 268 -18.51 -16.48 -5.43
C ARG A 268 -19.10 -15.17 -5.93
N SER A 269 -18.77 -14.08 -5.24
CA SER A 269 -19.03 -12.69 -5.62
C SER A 269 -17.71 -11.98 -5.93
N SER A 270 -17.72 -11.06 -6.89
CA SER A 270 -16.53 -10.27 -7.24
C SER A 270 -16.13 -9.30 -6.13
N ALA A 271 -14.97 -8.66 -6.24
CA ALA A 271 -14.57 -7.61 -5.30
C ALA A 271 -15.55 -6.42 -5.38
N SER A 272 -15.99 -6.07 -6.59
CA SER A 272 -17.07 -5.13 -6.91
C SER A 272 -18.39 -5.48 -6.19
N ASP A 273 -18.88 -6.71 -6.33
CA ASP A 273 -20.12 -7.17 -5.68
C ASP A 273 -20.02 -7.02 -4.14
N GLN A 274 -18.87 -7.38 -3.56
CA GLN A 274 -18.64 -7.33 -2.12
C GLN A 274 -18.64 -5.89 -1.58
N VAL A 275 -17.90 -4.98 -2.23
CA VAL A 275 -17.79 -3.59 -1.79
C VAL A 275 -19.10 -2.84 -1.99
N MET A 276 -19.74 -3.00 -3.15
CA MET A 276 -20.96 -2.26 -3.49
C MET A 276 -22.13 -2.68 -2.62
N LYS A 277 -22.26 -3.98 -2.32
CA LYS A 277 -23.27 -4.47 -1.38
C LYS A 277 -23.15 -3.80 0.00
N GLU A 278 -21.93 -3.65 0.52
CA GLU A 278 -21.71 -3.02 1.81
C GLU A 278 -21.93 -1.50 1.76
N VAL A 279 -21.41 -0.82 0.74
CA VAL A 279 -21.56 0.62 0.56
C VAL A 279 -23.04 1.00 0.43
N ILE A 280 -23.80 0.31 -0.42
CA ILE A 280 -25.25 0.54 -0.58
C ILE A 280 -25.98 0.35 0.75
N LYS A 281 -25.66 -0.72 1.49
CA LYS A 281 -26.26 -1.00 2.80
C LYS A 281 -26.00 0.13 3.78
N LEU A 282 -24.76 0.59 3.92
CA LEU A 282 -24.38 1.67 4.84
C LEU A 282 -25.00 3.01 4.42
N VAL A 283 -24.93 3.36 3.13
CA VAL A 283 -25.53 4.60 2.60
C VAL A 283 -27.03 4.64 2.89
N LYS A 284 -27.75 3.55 2.60
CA LYS A 284 -29.18 3.45 2.89
C LYS A 284 -29.47 3.62 4.39
N PHE A 285 -28.76 2.86 5.22
CA PHE A 285 -28.96 2.88 6.68
C PHE A 285 -28.79 4.27 7.30
N TYR A 286 -27.71 4.98 6.95
CA TYR A 286 -27.45 6.30 7.54
C TYR A 286 -28.29 7.42 6.93
N LYS A 287 -28.65 7.34 5.63
CA LYS A 287 -29.62 8.27 5.03
C LYS A 287 -31.02 8.13 5.66
N GLU A 288 -31.46 6.91 5.96
CA GLU A 288 -32.73 6.66 6.66
C GLU A 288 -32.74 7.24 8.08
N LYS A 289 -31.58 7.39 8.71
CA LYS A 289 -31.40 8.10 9.98
C LYS A 289 -31.35 9.63 9.85
N GLY A 290 -31.44 10.17 8.63
CA GLY A 290 -31.36 11.60 8.37
C GLY A 290 -29.93 12.16 8.42
N GLU A 291 -28.91 11.31 8.34
CA GLU A 291 -27.51 11.75 8.32
C GLU A 291 -27.07 12.16 6.91
N GLU A 292 -26.21 13.17 6.83
CA GLU A 292 -25.45 13.46 5.62
C GLU A 292 -24.37 12.40 5.43
N VAL A 293 -24.29 11.77 4.26
CA VAL A 293 -23.39 10.64 3.99
C VAL A 293 -22.47 10.94 2.81
N SER A 294 -21.19 10.61 2.94
CA SER A 294 -20.20 10.63 1.85
C SER A 294 -19.50 9.28 1.69
N LEU A 295 -18.90 9.06 0.53
CA LEU A 295 -18.02 7.93 0.25
C LEU A 295 -16.62 8.45 -0.10
N THR A 296 -15.63 8.11 0.71
CA THR A 296 -14.22 8.37 0.43
C THR A 296 -13.52 7.07 0.08
N ILE A 297 -12.84 7.02 -1.07
CA ILE A 297 -12.15 5.82 -1.56
C ILE A 297 -10.67 6.13 -1.64
N THR A 298 -9.84 5.26 -1.04
CA THR A 298 -8.39 5.48 -0.95
C THR A 298 -7.62 4.26 -1.41
N GLY A 299 -6.43 4.49 -1.96
CA GLY A 299 -5.54 3.42 -2.37
C GLY A 299 -4.20 3.91 -2.90
N HIS A 300 -3.20 3.04 -2.74
CA HIS A 300 -1.85 3.26 -3.24
C HIS A 300 -1.54 2.31 -4.40
N SER A 301 -0.78 2.77 -5.40
CA SER A 301 -0.38 1.93 -6.54
C SER A 301 -1.61 1.32 -7.23
N LEU A 302 -1.65 0.00 -7.45
CA LEU A 302 -2.83 -0.75 -7.89
C LEU A 302 -4.11 -0.40 -7.10
N GLY A 303 -4.02 -0.19 -5.79
CA GLY A 303 -5.18 0.18 -4.97
C GLY A 303 -5.80 1.50 -5.39
N GLY A 304 -5.01 2.46 -5.88
CA GLY A 304 -5.53 3.71 -6.43
C GLY A 304 -6.26 3.52 -7.76
N ALA A 305 -5.86 2.53 -8.56
CA ALA A 305 -6.60 2.17 -9.77
C ALA A 305 -7.96 1.53 -9.44
N LEU A 306 -7.97 0.58 -8.49
CA LEU A 306 -9.21 -0.04 -8.00
C LEU A 306 -10.14 0.99 -7.34
N ALA A 307 -9.57 2.01 -6.66
CA ALA A 307 -10.33 3.09 -6.08
C ALA A 307 -11.14 3.89 -7.14
N LEU A 308 -10.55 4.17 -8.30
CA LEU A 308 -11.25 4.85 -9.41
C LEU A 308 -12.34 3.99 -10.04
N LEU A 309 -12.10 2.68 -10.22
CA LEU A 309 -13.14 1.76 -10.71
C LEU A 309 -14.32 1.68 -9.73
N ASN A 310 -14.02 1.62 -8.43
CA ASN A 310 -15.04 1.60 -7.39
C ASN A 310 -15.83 2.92 -7.32
N ALA A 311 -15.17 4.07 -7.49
CA ALA A 311 -15.85 5.35 -7.56
C ALA A 311 -16.79 5.46 -8.77
N TYR A 312 -16.36 4.97 -9.93
CA TYR A 312 -17.16 4.95 -11.15
C TYR A 312 -18.46 4.13 -10.94
N GLU A 313 -18.32 2.91 -10.43
CA GLU A 313 -19.49 2.05 -10.16
C GLU A 313 -20.41 2.65 -9.09
N ALA A 314 -19.84 3.22 -8.02
CA ALA A 314 -20.60 3.84 -6.95
C ALA A 314 -21.40 5.06 -7.43
N ALA A 315 -20.81 5.89 -8.30
CA ALA A 315 -21.46 7.07 -8.84
C ALA A 315 -22.63 6.72 -9.77
N LEU A 316 -22.48 5.67 -10.58
CA LEU A 316 -23.57 5.13 -11.40
C LEU A 316 -24.71 4.53 -10.54
N THR A 317 -24.34 3.79 -9.49
CA THR A 317 -25.30 3.01 -8.69
C THR A 317 -26.03 3.87 -7.65
N ILE A 318 -25.37 4.90 -7.12
CA ILE A 318 -25.89 5.76 -6.06
C ILE A 318 -25.79 7.23 -6.50
N PRO A 319 -26.69 7.69 -7.39
CA PRO A 319 -26.66 9.05 -7.89
C PRO A 319 -26.70 10.09 -6.75
N ASN A 320 -25.98 11.19 -6.93
CA ASN A 320 -25.88 12.32 -5.98
C ASN A 320 -25.19 12.00 -4.65
N LEU A 321 -24.57 10.83 -4.48
CA LEU A 321 -23.67 10.59 -3.35
C LEU A 321 -22.38 11.40 -3.54
N PRO A 322 -21.94 12.22 -2.57
CA PRO A 322 -20.62 12.83 -2.61
C PRO A 322 -19.54 11.74 -2.55
N ILE A 323 -18.79 11.59 -3.64
CA ILE A 323 -17.75 10.56 -3.80
C ILE A 323 -16.41 11.25 -4.05
N SER A 324 -15.42 10.89 -3.25
CA SER A 324 -14.04 11.37 -3.40
C SER A 324 -13.05 10.22 -3.47
N VAL A 325 -12.06 10.35 -4.35
CA VAL A 325 -10.93 9.41 -4.47
C VAL A 325 -9.64 10.11 -4.06
N ILE A 326 -8.97 9.59 -3.04
CA ILE A 326 -7.65 10.05 -2.60
C ILE A 326 -6.63 8.95 -2.93
N SER A 327 -5.75 9.20 -3.89
CA SER A 327 -4.84 8.17 -4.41
C SER A 327 -3.37 8.57 -4.33
N PHE A 328 -2.51 7.58 -4.08
CA PHE A 328 -1.07 7.76 -3.90
C PHE A 328 -0.31 6.90 -4.91
N GLY A 329 0.54 7.49 -5.74
CA GLY A 329 1.34 6.71 -6.69
C GLY A 329 0.52 5.90 -7.70
N ALA A 330 -0.74 6.29 -7.96
CA ALA A 330 -1.66 5.50 -8.77
C ALA A 330 -1.35 5.64 -10.29
N PRO A 331 -1.37 4.53 -11.05
CA PRO A 331 -1.24 4.55 -12.50
C PRO A 331 -2.49 5.18 -13.17
N ARG A 332 -2.41 5.42 -14.48
CA ARG A 332 -3.59 5.75 -15.32
C ARG A 332 -4.49 4.53 -15.41
N VAL A 333 -5.80 4.74 -15.38
CA VAL A 333 -6.78 3.66 -15.27
C VAL A 333 -7.55 3.45 -16.57
N GLY A 334 -7.92 4.53 -17.27
CA GLY A 334 -8.75 4.46 -18.45
C GLY A 334 -8.49 5.57 -19.45
N ASN A 335 -9.30 5.59 -20.50
CA ASN A 335 -9.24 6.59 -21.55
C ASN A 335 -9.87 7.93 -21.15
N ILE A 336 -9.89 8.88 -22.08
CA ILE A 336 -10.49 10.21 -21.86
C ILE A 336 -11.99 10.14 -21.55
N ALA A 337 -12.74 9.25 -22.22
CA ALA A 337 -14.17 9.08 -21.95
C ALA A 337 -14.42 8.62 -20.50
N PHE A 338 -13.61 7.71 -19.96
CA PHE A 338 -13.70 7.31 -18.55
C PHE A 338 -13.46 8.49 -17.58
N LYS A 339 -12.49 9.36 -17.90
CA LYS A 339 -12.26 10.60 -17.12
C LYS A 339 -13.46 11.53 -17.18
N ASP A 340 -14.00 11.75 -18.38
CA ASP A 340 -15.08 12.70 -18.60
C ASP A 340 -16.39 12.22 -17.95
N GLU A 341 -16.70 10.93 -18.01
CA GLU A 341 -17.84 10.33 -17.32
C GLU A 341 -17.73 10.47 -15.79
N LEU A 342 -16.56 10.21 -15.19
CA LEU A 342 -16.33 10.45 -13.75
C LEU A 342 -16.56 11.91 -13.37
N HIS A 343 -16.06 12.83 -14.18
CA HIS A 343 -16.25 14.27 -13.96
C HIS A 343 -17.73 14.67 -14.07
N GLN A 344 -18.45 14.18 -15.08
CA GLN A 344 -19.88 14.44 -15.26
C GLN A 344 -20.72 13.89 -14.11
N MET A 345 -20.33 12.75 -13.54
CA MET A 345 -20.98 12.18 -12.35
C MET A 345 -20.62 12.90 -11.04
N GLY A 346 -19.75 13.91 -11.08
CA GLY A 346 -19.36 14.71 -9.92
C GLY A 346 -18.39 14.01 -8.97
N VAL A 347 -17.68 12.96 -9.43
CA VAL A 347 -16.65 12.30 -8.63
C VAL A 347 -15.44 13.21 -8.50
N LYS A 348 -15.02 13.48 -7.27
CA LYS A 348 -13.83 14.30 -6.99
C LYS A 348 -12.62 13.39 -6.81
N THR A 349 -11.51 13.69 -7.47
CA THR A 349 -10.29 12.86 -7.37
C THR A 349 -9.09 13.74 -7.09
N LEU A 350 -8.33 13.39 -6.05
CA LEU A 350 -7.04 14.00 -5.71
C LEU A 350 -5.94 12.95 -5.77
N ARG A 351 -4.90 13.25 -6.53
CA ARG A 351 -3.78 12.36 -6.82
C ARG A 351 -2.49 12.92 -6.27
N PHE A 352 -1.78 12.12 -5.50
CA PHE A 352 -0.41 12.43 -5.06
C PHE A 352 0.57 11.68 -5.93
N VAL A 353 1.58 12.40 -6.45
CA VAL A 353 2.61 11.86 -7.34
C VAL A 353 3.98 12.30 -6.87
N VAL A 354 4.88 11.35 -6.63
CA VAL A 354 6.30 11.63 -6.41
C VAL A 354 7.01 11.72 -7.76
N LYS A 355 7.78 12.78 -8.03
CA LYS A 355 8.44 13.01 -9.33
C LYS A 355 9.32 11.83 -9.79
N GLN A 356 10.02 11.22 -8.84
CA GLN A 356 10.93 10.11 -9.04
C GLN A 356 10.20 8.77 -9.21
N ASP A 357 8.92 8.70 -8.84
CA ASP A 357 8.10 7.50 -9.02
C ASP A 357 7.68 7.36 -10.49
N TRP A 358 7.82 6.15 -11.02
CA TRP A 358 7.51 5.82 -12.41
C TRP A 358 6.10 5.27 -12.58
N VAL A 359 5.50 4.69 -11.53
CA VAL A 359 4.18 4.04 -11.63
C VAL A 359 3.08 5.02 -12.10
N PRO A 360 3.01 6.27 -11.60
CA PRO A 360 2.03 7.25 -12.10
C PRO A 360 2.20 7.62 -13.57
N LYS A 361 3.37 7.38 -14.17
CA LYS A 361 3.61 7.68 -15.59
C LYS A 361 3.10 6.57 -16.51
N MET A 362 2.55 5.51 -15.94
CA MET A 362 2.08 4.30 -16.62
C MET A 362 0.57 4.16 -16.58
N PRO A 363 -0.01 3.40 -17.52
CA PRO A 363 0.55 3.04 -18.82
C PRO A 363 0.79 4.26 -19.72
N GLY A 364 1.77 4.19 -20.63
CA GLY A 364 1.95 5.18 -21.70
C GLY A 364 3.24 6.02 -21.70
N LEU A 365 4.29 5.65 -20.96
CA LEU A 365 5.57 6.41 -20.86
C LEU A 365 6.18 6.84 -22.21
N LEU A 366 5.92 6.11 -23.30
CA LEU A 366 6.46 6.42 -24.63
C LEU A 366 5.39 6.87 -25.64
N PHE A 367 4.16 6.36 -25.51
CA PHE A 367 3.07 6.66 -26.44
C PHE A 367 2.37 7.99 -26.11
N ASN A 368 2.17 8.32 -24.82
CA ASN A 368 1.51 9.59 -24.46
C ASN A 368 2.42 10.80 -24.70
N GLU A 369 3.75 10.68 -24.54
CA GLU A 369 4.65 11.82 -24.75
C GLU A 369 4.86 12.13 -26.24
N SER A 370 4.87 11.11 -27.11
CA SER A 370 4.95 11.30 -28.56
C SER A 370 3.62 11.73 -29.19
N LEU A 371 2.48 11.29 -28.65
CA LEU A 371 1.14 11.64 -29.14
C LEU A 371 0.56 12.92 -28.51
N LYS A 372 1.08 13.40 -27.36
CA LYS A 372 0.78 14.74 -26.84
C LYS A 372 1.07 15.85 -27.85
N MET A 373 2.03 15.62 -28.74
CA MET A 373 2.34 16.51 -29.86
C MET A 373 1.29 16.51 -30.99
N PHE A 374 0.38 15.53 -31.00
CA PHE A 374 -0.72 15.33 -31.97
C PHE A 374 -2.13 15.44 -31.33
N ASP A 375 -2.18 15.71 -30.02
CA ASP A 375 -3.39 15.66 -29.18
C ASP A 375 -4.37 16.79 -29.50
N GLU A 376 -3.87 17.97 -29.92
CA GLU A 376 -4.73 19.09 -30.32
C GLU A 376 -5.48 18.86 -31.64
N LEU A 377 -5.22 17.77 -32.38
CA LEU A 377 -5.80 17.56 -33.71
C LEU A 377 -6.56 16.23 -33.90
N THR A 378 -6.41 15.22 -33.03
CA THR A 378 -6.84 13.84 -33.40
C THR A 378 -7.76 13.08 -32.43
N GLY A 379 -8.04 13.57 -31.21
CA GLY A 379 -9.08 12.97 -30.36
C GLY A 379 -8.97 11.45 -30.18
N LEU A 380 -7.75 10.93 -29.95
CA LEU A 380 -7.51 9.48 -29.95
C LEU A 380 -8.11 8.82 -28.69
N GLU A 381 -9.23 8.11 -28.87
CA GLU A 381 -10.00 7.34 -27.86
C GLU A 381 -9.21 6.27 -27.08
N TRP A 382 -7.95 6.01 -27.44
CA TRP A 382 -7.10 4.93 -26.92
C TRP A 382 -6.05 5.41 -25.91
N VAL A 383 -5.95 6.72 -25.67
CA VAL A 383 -4.91 7.31 -24.80
C VAL A 383 -5.34 7.24 -23.34
N TYR A 384 -4.52 6.58 -22.52
CA TYR A 384 -4.71 6.55 -21.08
C TYR A 384 -4.55 7.95 -20.49
N THR A 385 -5.49 8.37 -19.64
CA THR A 385 -5.54 9.72 -19.08
C THR A 385 -5.68 9.67 -17.56
N HIS A 386 -5.10 10.65 -16.87
CA HIS A 386 -5.31 10.82 -15.42
C HIS A 386 -6.65 11.48 -15.13
N VAL A 387 -7.26 11.09 -14.01
CA VAL A 387 -8.51 11.66 -13.51
C VAL A 387 -8.22 12.48 -12.26
N GLY A 388 -8.75 13.70 -12.18
CA GLY A 388 -8.68 14.54 -10.99
C GLY A 388 -7.50 15.51 -10.90
N ALA A 389 -7.48 16.26 -9.79
CA ALA A 389 -6.42 17.18 -9.42
C ALA A 389 -5.14 16.43 -9.00
N GLU A 390 -3.98 17.03 -9.25
CA GLU A 390 -2.67 16.44 -8.96
C GLU A 390 -1.83 17.33 -8.06
N LEU A 391 -1.29 16.76 -6.97
CA LEU A 391 -0.25 17.36 -6.14
C LEU A 391 1.06 16.60 -6.36
N LYS A 392 2.08 17.32 -6.84
CA LYS A 392 3.42 16.77 -7.10
C LYS A 392 4.33 16.95 -5.89
N LEU A 393 4.95 15.86 -5.48
CA LEU A 393 5.91 15.78 -4.39
C LEU A 393 7.29 15.46 -4.97
N ASP A 394 8.34 15.81 -4.23
CA ASP A 394 9.71 15.58 -4.65
C ASP A 394 10.52 15.06 -3.48
N VAL A 395 11.11 13.87 -3.65
CA VAL A 395 11.95 13.20 -2.64
C VAL A 395 13.07 14.12 -2.16
N HIS A 396 13.65 14.91 -3.07
CA HIS A 396 14.76 15.81 -2.76
C HIS A 396 14.37 17.00 -1.89
N SER A 397 13.07 17.21 -1.64
CA SER A 397 12.58 18.29 -0.76
C SER A 397 12.82 17.97 0.72
N SER A 398 12.81 16.68 1.07
CA SER A 398 12.96 16.26 2.45
C SER A 398 14.45 16.08 2.80
N PRO A 399 14.96 16.76 3.85
CA PRO A 399 16.34 16.57 4.30
C PRO A 399 16.58 15.17 4.91
N TYR A 400 15.51 14.45 5.24
CA TYR A 400 15.57 13.11 5.82
C TYR A 400 15.72 11.98 4.80
N LEU A 401 15.53 12.24 3.49
CA LEU A 401 15.52 11.21 2.45
C LEU A 401 16.85 11.18 1.68
N LYS A 402 17.30 9.97 1.32
CA LYS A 402 18.49 9.77 0.47
C LYS A 402 18.24 10.31 -0.93
N SER A 403 19.26 10.95 -1.51
CA SER A 403 19.24 11.42 -2.91
C SER A 403 19.58 10.32 -3.94
N GLY A 404 19.97 9.12 -3.50
CA GLY A 404 20.31 8.01 -4.38
C GLY A 404 19.11 7.40 -5.11
N MET A 405 19.36 6.61 -6.15
CA MET A 405 18.29 5.90 -6.88
C MET A 405 17.74 4.74 -6.03
N ASN A 406 16.47 4.83 -5.65
CA ASN A 406 15.75 3.78 -4.95
C ASN A 406 14.30 3.68 -5.46
N LEU A 407 14.10 2.98 -6.60
CA LEU A 407 12.79 2.89 -7.24
C LEU A 407 11.69 2.31 -6.31
N PRO A 408 11.92 1.21 -5.57
CA PRO A 408 10.94 0.72 -4.60
C PRO A 408 10.64 1.73 -3.49
N GLY A 409 11.65 2.46 -3.03
CA GLY A 409 11.52 3.50 -2.00
C GLY A 409 10.76 4.74 -2.48
N PHE A 410 10.96 5.17 -3.73
CA PHE A 410 10.20 6.27 -4.35
C PHE A 410 8.72 5.94 -4.49
N HIS A 411 8.40 4.66 -4.68
CA HIS A 411 7.04 4.14 -4.76
C HIS A 411 6.51 3.60 -3.41
N SER A 412 7.23 3.79 -2.30
CA SER A 412 6.73 3.38 -0.99
C SER A 412 5.66 4.37 -0.51
N LEU A 413 4.50 3.87 -0.09
CA LEU A 413 3.43 4.72 0.45
C LEU A 413 3.90 5.54 1.66
N GLU A 414 4.75 4.99 2.53
CA GLU A 414 5.28 5.74 3.67
C GLU A 414 6.18 6.91 3.23
N THR A 415 6.89 6.80 2.10
CA THR A 415 7.61 7.93 1.48
C THR A 415 6.62 9.01 1.03
N TYR A 416 5.49 8.62 0.40
CA TYR A 416 4.44 9.56 0.03
C TYR A 416 3.87 10.30 1.25
N LEU A 417 3.51 9.58 2.31
CA LEU A 417 2.91 10.19 3.50
C LEU A 417 3.88 11.09 4.24
N HIS A 418 5.17 10.75 4.27
CA HIS A 418 6.23 11.62 4.80
C HIS A 418 6.33 12.93 4.01
N LEU A 419 6.37 12.85 2.68
CA LEU A 419 6.44 14.04 1.82
C LEU A 419 5.17 14.89 1.93
N ILE A 420 3.98 14.29 2.04
CA ILE A 420 2.72 15.02 2.21
C ILE A 420 2.67 15.75 3.55
N ASP A 421 3.08 15.08 4.64
CA ASP A 421 3.09 15.74 5.94
C ASP A 421 4.10 16.90 5.99
N GLY A 422 5.24 16.75 5.30
CA GLY A 422 6.25 17.79 5.15
C GLY A 422 5.88 18.92 4.18
N TYR A 423 5.07 18.65 3.16
CA TYR A 423 4.78 19.64 2.12
C TYR A 423 3.97 20.83 2.65
N LEU A 424 4.49 22.05 2.46
CA LEU A 424 3.78 23.30 2.75
C LEU A 424 3.29 23.97 1.48
N SER A 425 4.18 24.27 0.53
CA SER A 425 3.86 24.95 -0.73
C SER A 425 4.89 24.63 -1.81
N THR A 426 4.68 25.09 -3.04
CA THR A 426 5.69 24.99 -4.10
C THR A 426 6.97 25.77 -3.78
N GLU A 427 6.84 26.88 -3.04
CA GLU A 427 7.96 27.70 -2.57
C GLU A 427 8.68 27.10 -1.35
N THR A 428 7.93 26.42 -0.47
CA THR A 428 8.45 25.73 0.72
C THR A 428 8.07 24.26 0.65
N PRO A 429 8.86 23.44 -0.08
CA PRO A 429 8.46 22.09 -0.42
C PRO A 429 8.58 21.09 0.75
N PHE A 430 9.25 21.48 1.84
CA PHE A 430 9.28 20.72 3.09
C PHE A 430 9.38 21.65 4.32
N ARG A 431 8.49 21.47 5.30
CA ARG A 431 8.42 22.26 6.54
C ARG A 431 9.15 21.56 7.68
N SER A 432 9.83 22.33 8.54
CA SER A 432 10.48 21.83 9.76
C SER A 432 9.47 21.22 10.75
N GLU A 433 8.27 21.79 10.81
CA GLU A 433 7.18 21.39 11.72
C GLU A 433 6.41 20.14 11.27
N ALA A 434 6.99 19.32 10.39
CA ALA A 434 6.44 18.02 10.02
C ALA A 434 6.39 17.14 11.27
N ARG A 435 5.26 16.49 11.52
CA ARG A 435 5.01 15.73 12.75
C ARG A 435 4.98 14.24 12.53
N ARG A 436 4.78 13.77 11.29
CA ARG A 436 4.75 12.35 10.99
C ARG A 436 6.11 11.73 11.37
N ASP A 437 6.05 10.60 12.05
CA ASP A 437 7.25 9.86 12.45
C ASP A 437 8.04 9.44 11.21
N VAL A 438 9.25 9.98 11.10
CA VAL A 438 10.15 9.75 9.97
C VAL A 438 10.56 8.28 9.86
N ALA A 439 10.58 7.53 10.97
CA ALA A 439 10.97 6.13 10.97
C ALA A 439 10.02 5.26 10.12
N LEU A 440 8.78 5.67 9.95
CA LEU A 440 7.79 4.96 9.14
C LEU A 440 8.23 4.81 7.67
N VAL A 441 9.01 5.74 7.14
CA VAL A 441 9.56 5.66 5.76
C VAL A 441 10.31 4.35 5.54
N ASN A 442 11.14 3.92 6.50
CA ASN A 442 11.95 2.72 6.39
C ASN A 442 11.22 1.42 6.78
N LYS A 443 9.87 1.42 6.90
CA LYS A 443 9.10 0.18 7.18
C LYS A 443 9.47 -0.95 6.22
N SER A 444 9.51 -0.66 4.91
CA SER A 444 9.73 -1.64 3.84
C SER A 444 10.79 -1.23 2.82
N CYS A 445 11.55 -0.15 3.08
CA CYS A 445 12.56 0.35 2.16
C CYS A 445 13.78 0.95 2.90
N ASP A 446 14.74 1.45 2.13
CA ASP A 446 15.96 2.14 2.60
C ASP A 446 16.03 3.55 2.01
N MET A 447 15.11 4.41 2.45
CA MET A 447 14.97 5.77 1.94
C MET A 447 15.49 6.84 2.89
N LEU A 448 15.62 6.54 4.18
CA LEU A 448 16.12 7.50 5.18
C LEU A 448 17.63 7.63 5.16
N VAL A 449 18.16 8.83 5.33
CA VAL A 449 19.62 9.06 5.43
C VAL A 449 20.24 8.28 6.60
N ASP A 450 21.45 7.75 6.39
CA ASP A 450 22.11 6.83 7.34
C ASP A 450 22.39 7.50 8.70
N GLU A 451 22.52 8.82 8.72
CA GLU A 451 22.70 9.66 9.90
C GLU A 451 21.61 9.42 10.96
N LEU A 452 20.37 9.17 10.55
CA LEU A 452 19.25 8.94 11.48
C LEU A 452 19.37 7.61 12.22
N ARG A 453 20.23 6.69 11.78
CA ARG A 453 20.47 5.35 12.39
C ARG A 453 19.19 4.51 12.52
N ILE A 454 18.22 4.74 11.66
CA ILE A 454 16.99 3.96 11.59
C ILE A 454 17.22 2.79 10.63
N PRO A 455 17.12 1.52 11.09
CA PRO A 455 17.33 0.37 10.23
C PRO A 455 16.39 0.38 9.01
N HIS A 456 16.89 -0.01 7.85
CA HIS A 456 16.05 -0.22 6.67
C HIS A 456 15.15 -1.45 6.82
N CYS A 457 14.01 -1.47 6.14
CA CYS A 457 13.05 -2.58 6.13
C CYS A 457 12.76 -3.15 7.54
N TRP A 458 12.60 -2.28 8.54
CA TRP A 458 12.53 -2.70 9.94
C TRP A 458 11.20 -3.35 10.30
N TYR A 459 10.13 -3.10 9.54
CA TYR A 459 8.78 -3.56 9.88
C TYR A 459 8.65 -5.06 9.62
N GLN A 460 8.63 -5.83 10.71
CA GLN A 460 8.43 -7.27 10.70
C GLN A 460 7.85 -7.74 12.04
N LEU A 461 7.25 -8.92 12.06
CA LEU A 461 6.88 -9.57 13.32
C LEU A 461 8.14 -9.96 14.09
N ALA A 462 8.08 -9.85 15.42
CA ALA A 462 9.14 -10.34 16.29
C ALA A 462 9.47 -11.80 15.96
N ASN A 463 10.76 -12.13 15.80
CA ASN A 463 11.24 -13.46 15.40
C ASN A 463 10.55 -14.01 14.13
N LYS A 464 10.14 -13.14 13.20
CA LYS A 464 9.35 -13.49 12.01
C LYS A 464 8.06 -14.25 12.33
N GLY A 465 7.48 -14.00 13.50
CA GLY A 465 6.24 -14.64 13.97
C GLY A 465 6.44 -15.96 14.72
N MET A 466 7.68 -16.44 14.88
CA MET A 466 7.96 -17.63 15.68
C MET A 466 7.88 -17.32 17.17
N VAL A 467 7.36 -18.25 17.97
CA VAL A 467 7.27 -18.13 19.43
C VAL A 467 7.96 -19.29 20.12
N CYS A 468 8.66 -19.00 21.22
CA CYS A 468 9.20 -20.03 22.10
C CYS A 468 8.10 -20.45 23.07
N ASN A 469 7.69 -21.73 23.01
CA ASN A 469 6.66 -22.25 23.88
C ASN A 469 7.19 -22.54 25.30
N THR A 470 6.30 -22.93 26.20
CA THR A 470 6.62 -23.24 27.61
C THR A 470 7.64 -24.37 27.81
N HIS A 471 7.94 -25.15 26.76
CA HIS A 471 8.91 -26.24 26.77
C HIS A 471 10.25 -25.84 26.13
N GLY A 472 10.47 -24.56 25.83
CA GLY A 472 11.71 -24.07 25.20
C GLY A 472 11.82 -24.38 23.70
N ARG A 473 10.73 -24.82 23.04
CA ARG A 473 10.72 -25.10 21.60
C ARG A 473 10.19 -23.91 20.82
N TRP A 474 10.88 -23.56 19.73
CA TRP A 474 10.40 -22.59 18.76
C TRP A 474 9.35 -23.22 17.84
N VAL A 475 8.18 -22.60 17.78
CA VAL A 475 7.04 -23.08 16.99
C VAL A 475 6.40 -21.92 16.24
N LYS A 476 5.78 -22.23 15.10
CA LYS A 476 4.83 -21.31 14.45
C LYS A 476 3.54 -21.35 15.27
N PRO A 477 3.09 -20.22 15.85
CA PRO A 477 1.85 -20.21 16.61
C PRO A 477 0.67 -20.51 15.66
N LYS A 478 -0.35 -21.20 16.18
CA LYS A 478 -1.63 -21.27 15.48
C LYS A 478 -2.22 -19.86 15.42
N ARG A 479 -2.82 -19.52 14.29
CA ARG A 479 -3.55 -18.26 14.14
C ARG A 479 -4.72 -18.23 15.13
N ASP A 480 -4.96 -17.07 15.72
CA ASP A 480 -6.12 -16.86 16.58
C ASP A 480 -7.38 -17.28 15.79
N PRO A 481 -8.25 -18.14 16.34
CA PRO A 481 -9.47 -18.57 15.66
C PRO A 481 -10.33 -17.41 15.13
N ASP A 482 -10.35 -16.27 15.82
CA ASP A 482 -11.07 -15.08 15.39
C ASP A 482 -10.45 -14.43 14.14
N ASP A 483 -9.13 -14.59 13.96
CA ASP A 483 -8.37 -14.01 12.87
C ASP A 483 -8.34 -14.93 11.64
N ILE A 484 -8.81 -16.18 11.75
CA ILE A 484 -8.91 -17.10 10.62
C ILE A 484 -9.99 -16.58 9.66
N PRO A 485 -9.69 -16.39 8.36
CA PRO A 485 -10.70 -16.03 7.38
C PRO A 485 -11.83 -17.06 7.40
N SER A 486 -13.05 -16.63 7.70
CA SER A 486 -14.24 -17.50 7.74
C SER A 486 -15.33 -16.93 6.83
N HIS A 487 -15.98 -17.82 6.08
CA HIS A 487 -17.13 -17.47 5.22
C HIS A 487 -18.43 -17.31 6.04
N THR A 488 -18.47 -17.89 7.24
CA THR A 488 -19.71 -18.20 7.97
C THR A 488 -20.24 -17.09 8.86
N SER A 489 -19.47 -16.05 9.17
CA SER A 489 -19.97 -14.93 9.98
C SER A 489 -20.90 -13.99 9.19
N GLU A 490 -21.13 -14.24 7.90
CA GLU A 490 -21.91 -13.35 7.03
C GLU A 490 -23.36 -13.80 6.81
N VAL A 491 -23.74 -15.01 7.24
CA VAL A 491 -25.09 -15.56 7.03
C VAL A 491 -26.00 -15.43 8.28
N CYS A 492 -25.46 -15.08 9.46
CA CYS A 492 -26.21 -15.09 10.72
C CYS A 492 -26.36 -13.74 11.47
N ASN A 493 -26.21 -12.59 10.81
CA ASN A 493 -26.50 -11.27 11.43
C ASN A 493 -27.66 -10.55 10.73
N HIS A 494 -28.76 -11.26 10.44
CA HIS A 494 -29.99 -10.62 9.95
C HIS A 494 -30.95 -10.15 11.05
N ASP A 495 -30.73 -10.49 12.33
CA ASP A 495 -31.66 -10.15 13.42
C ASP A 495 -30.97 -9.73 14.73
N PHE A 496 -30.04 -8.78 14.71
CA PHE A 496 -29.72 -8.01 15.93
C PHE A 496 -29.43 -6.56 15.56
N GLY A 497 -30.12 -5.65 16.25
CA GLY A 497 -29.92 -4.21 16.12
C GLY A 497 -28.45 -3.84 16.28
N PHE A 498 -28.06 -2.79 15.55
CA PHE A 498 -26.78 -2.11 15.73
C PHE A 498 -26.70 -1.54 17.16
N GLU A 499 -26.34 -2.35 18.14
CA GLU A 499 -25.78 -1.85 19.40
C GLU A 499 -24.26 -1.76 19.23
N MET A 500 -23.81 -0.54 18.97
CA MET A 500 -22.41 -0.17 19.18
C MET A 500 -22.07 -0.40 20.67
N PRO A 501 -20.89 -0.94 21.01
CA PRO A 501 -20.50 -1.09 22.40
C PRO A 501 -20.44 0.30 23.05
N THR A 502 -21.36 0.56 23.97
CA THR A 502 -21.29 1.71 24.86
C THR A 502 -20.12 1.49 25.82
N TYR A 503 -19.05 2.26 25.65
CA TYR A 503 -17.97 2.31 26.64
C TYR A 503 -18.55 2.84 27.96
N ARG A 504 -18.67 1.97 28.97
CA ARG A 504 -18.92 2.39 30.35
C ARG A 504 -17.72 3.22 30.80
N MET A 505 -17.94 4.54 30.96
CA MET A 505 -17.07 5.37 31.79
C MET A 505 -17.00 4.72 33.18
N SER A 506 -15.83 4.21 33.52
CA SER A 506 -15.50 3.86 34.90
C SER A 506 -15.39 5.19 35.65
N LEU A 507 -16.47 5.57 36.32
CA LEU A 507 -16.46 6.66 37.29
C LEU A 507 -15.53 6.23 38.43
N VAL A 508 -14.32 6.79 38.45
CA VAL A 508 -13.54 6.89 39.68
C VAL A 508 -14.20 8.00 40.50
N SER A 509 -14.51 7.72 41.75
CA SER A 509 -14.99 8.68 42.73
C SER A 509 -14.40 8.34 44.09
N PRO A 510 -14.27 9.34 44.97
CA PRO A 510 -13.20 10.34 45.02
C PRO A 510 -11.90 9.80 45.60
#